data_AF-A0A060YB67-F1
#
_entry.id   AF-A0A060YB67-F1
#
_cell.length_a   1.000
_cell.length_b   1.000
_cell.length_c   1.000
_cell.angle_alpha   90.00
_cell.angle_beta   90.00
_cell.angle_gamma   90.00
#
_symmetry.space_group_name_H-M   'P 1'
#
loop_
_entity.id
_entity.type
_entity.pdbx_description
1 polymer ?
#
loop_
_entity_poly.entity_id
_entity_poly.type
_entity_poly.pdbx_seq_one_letter_code
_entity_poly.pdbx_strand_id
1 'polypeptide(L)'
;MATVRVVHRHRALWRQCHRTAAIGICHLHTTTTSSSSHASSSKEHYKVLVLGGGSGGITMSARMKRKLGAENVAIVEPSEMHYYQPIWTLVGAGAKGVASSGRPTASVVPSGVKWVRSKVQEINPETNTVRTGNGMEVGRAVYFPYRLFDLIHID
;
A
#
# COMPACT_ATOMS: atom_id res chain seq x y z
N MET A 1 -17.25 31.31 11.16
CA MET A 1 -17.51 30.57 12.41
C MET A 1 -18.40 29.38 12.05
N ALA A 2 -17.79 28.26 11.66
CA ALA A 2 -18.50 27.10 11.12
C ALA A 2 -18.41 25.93 12.11
N THR A 3 -19.58 25.46 12.56
CA THR A 3 -19.74 24.40 13.56
C THR A 3 -19.51 23.03 12.92
N VAL A 4 -18.49 22.30 13.39
CA VAL A 4 -18.24 20.90 13.03
C VAL A 4 -19.12 20.01 13.91
N ARG A 5 -20.03 19.23 13.31
CA ARG A 5 -20.76 18.16 14.00
C ARG A 5 -19.99 16.84 13.89
N VAL A 6 -19.55 16.34 15.03
CA VAL A 6 -19.02 14.98 15.21
C VAL A 6 -20.20 14.01 15.23
N VAL A 7 -20.25 13.06 14.29
CA VAL A 7 -21.17 11.93 14.37
C VAL A 7 -20.39 10.71 14.87
N HIS A 8 -20.56 10.44 16.17
CA HIS A 8 -20.31 9.14 16.77
C HIS A 8 -21.50 8.22 16.43
N ARG A 9 -21.27 7.05 15.84
CA ARG A 9 -22.21 5.93 16.02
C ARG A 9 -21.48 4.61 16.23
N HIS A 10 -21.87 3.99 17.34
CA HIS A 10 -21.37 2.78 17.94
C HIS A 10 -21.76 1.51 17.16
N ARG A 11 -20.87 0.52 17.27
CA ARG A 11 -21.07 -0.93 17.39
C ARG A 11 -22.39 -1.55 16.94
N ALA A 12 -22.24 -2.46 15.98
CA ALA A 12 -22.68 -3.87 15.96
C ALA A 12 -24.10 -4.20 16.40
N LEU A 13 -24.83 -4.93 15.54
CA LEU A 13 -25.62 -6.12 15.89
C LEU A 13 -26.01 -6.84 14.59
N TRP A 14 -25.34 -7.96 14.31
CA TRP A 14 -25.77 -8.94 13.31
C TRP A 14 -26.57 -10.03 14.03
N ARG A 15 -27.84 -10.20 13.63
CA ARG A 15 -28.79 -11.31 13.82
C ARG A 15 -30.14 -10.76 13.31
N GLN A 16 -31.05 -11.46 12.64
CA GLN A 16 -31.19 -12.83 12.19
C GLN A 16 -32.35 -12.82 11.16
N CYS A 17 -32.21 -13.61 10.09
CA CYS A 17 -33.24 -14.31 9.30
C CYS A 17 -34.71 -13.84 9.33
N HIS A 18 -35.26 -13.53 8.15
CA HIS A 18 -36.63 -13.91 7.80
C HIS A 18 -36.66 -14.61 6.44
N ARG A 19 -37.05 -15.88 6.47
CA ARG A 19 -37.53 -16.66 5.33
C ARG A 19 -38.85 -16.07 4.85
N THR A 20 -39.00 -15.88 3.54
CA THR A 20 -40.26 -16.14 2.84
C THR A 20 -39.96 -16.70 1.45
N ALA A 21 -40.86 -17.59 1.04
CA ALA A 21 -40.71 -18.54 -0.05
C ALA A 21 -40.91 -17.91 -1.44
N ALA A 22 -40.33 -18.55 -2.46
CA ALA A 22 -40.91 -18.56 -3.79
C ALA A 22 -40.63 -19.93 -4.44
N ILE A 23 -41.72 -20.66 -4.71
CA ILE A 23 -41.79 -21.84 -5.56
C ILE A 23 -41.80 -21.35 -7.01
N GLY A 24 -40.95 -21.88 -7.89
CA GLY A 24 -40.93 -21.48 -9.30
C GLY A 24 -40.02 -22.34 -10.17
N ILE A 25 -40.57 -23.45 -10.66
CA ILE A 25 -40.38 -24.08 -11.99
C ILE A 25 -38.92 -24.35 -12.42
N CYS A 26 -38.62 -25.65 -12.48
CA CYS A 26 -37.46 -26.24 -13.14
C CYS A 26 -37.28 -25.75 -14.59
N HIS A 27 -36.13 -25.13 -14.86
CA HIS A 27 -35.64 -24.83 -16.21
C HIS A 27 -34.11 -25.02 -16.28
N LEU A 28 -33.72 -25.91 -17.19
CA LEU A 28 -32.42 -26.10 -17.85
C LEU A 28 -31.13 -25.88 -17.01
N HIS A 29 -30.48 -27.00 -16.67
CA HIS A 29 -29.15 -27.03 -16.08
C HIS A 29 -28.09 -26.68 -17.14
N THR A 30 -27.76 -25.40 -17.33
CA THR A 30 -26.42 -24.99 -17.77
C THR A 30 -25.55 -24.88 -16.54
N THR A 31 -24.67 -25.86 -16.32
CA THR A 31 -23.60 -25.77 -15.32
C THR A 31 -22.59 -24.74 -15.78
N THR A 32 -22.89 -23.47 -15.59
CA THR A 32 -21.90 -22.40 -15.59
C THR A 32 -21.12 -22.56 -14.30
N THR A 33 -20.02 -23.30 -14.36
CA THR A 33 -19.01 -23.36 -13.30
C THR A 33 -18.42 -21.95 -13.18
N SER A 34 -19.04 -21.10 -12.38
CA SER A 34 -18.48 -19.82 -11.98
C SER A 34 -17.28 -20.11 -11.09
N SER A 35 -16.12 -20.21 -11.73
CA SER A 35 -14.81 -20.30 -11.09
C SER A 35 -14.58 -19.03 -10.29
N SER A 36 -15.04 -19.00 -9.04
CA SER A 36 -14.65 -17.99 -8.07
C SER A 36 -13.17 -18.21 -7.79
N SER A 37 -12.32 -17.45 -8.48
CA SER A 37 -10.89 -17.41 -8.20
C SER A 37 -10.70 -16.95 -6.75
N HIS A 38 -10.52 -17.90 -5.85
CA HIS A 38 -10.01 -17.63 -4.51
C HIS A 38 -8.61 -17.07 -4.72
N ALA A 39 -8.48 -15.75 -4.66
CA ALA A 39 -7.18 -15.09 -4.60
C ALA A 39 -6.47 -15.62 -3.35
N SER A 40 -5.54 -16.56 -3.54
CA SER A 40 -4.69 -17.07 -2.48
C SER A 40 -3.86 -15.91 -1.94
N SER A 41 -4.26 -15.35 -0.80
CA SER A 41 -3.49 -14.30 -0.14
C SER A 41 -2.15 -14.88 0.31
N SER A 42 -1.09 -14.52 -0.41
CA SER A 42 0.27 -14.87 -0.02
C SER A 42 0.66 -14.05 1.21
N LYS A 43 0.90 -14.72 2.35
CA LYS A 43 1.47 -14.06 3.53
C LYS A 43 2.98 -14.04 3.42
N GLU A 44 3.56 -12.85 3.38
CA GLU A 44 5.00 -12.64 3.48
C GLU A 44 5.37 -12.07 4.86
N HIS A 45 6.57 -12.38 5.34
CA HIS A 45 7.06 -11.90 6.62
C HIS A 45 8.49 -11.40 6.49
N TYR A 46 8.79 -10.31 7.19
CA TYR A 46 10.10 -9.67 7.19
C TYR A 46 10.28 -8.96 8.55
N LYS A 47 11.44 -8.39 8.93
CA LYS A 47 11.60 -7.77 10.28
C LYS A 47 11.15 -6.30 10.42
N VAL A 48 11.55 -5.41 9.50
CA VAL A 48 11.13 -3.97 9.45
C VAL A 48 9.86 -3.66 8.64
N LEU A 49 9.82 -3.07 7.44
CA LEU A 49 8.63 -2.75 6.57
C LEU A 49 8.47 -1.27 6.52
N VAL A 50 8.94 -0.76 5.41
CA VAL A 50 8.93 0.65 5.12
C VAL A 50 7.76 0.89 4.18
N LEU A 51 6.83 1.73 4.61
CA LEU A 51 5.69 2.13 3.80
C LEU A 51 6.05 3.42 3.07
N GLY A 52 6.07 3.37 1.74
CA GLY A 52 6.50 4.46 0.87
C GLY A 52 7.96 4.37 0.46
N GLY A 53 8.23 4.61 -0.82
CA GLY A 53 9.53 4.61 -1.47
C GLY A 53 10.08 5.98 -1.81
N GLY A 54 9.61 7.03 -1.13
CA GLY A 54 10.20 8.37 -1.20
C GLY A 54 11.56 8.47 -0.48
N SER A 55 12.11 9.68 -0.38
CA SER A 55 13.46 9.91 0.17
C SER A 55 13.67 9.31 1.56
N GLY A 56 12.70 9.48 2.46
CA GLY A 56 12.73 8.90 3.80
C GLY A 56 12.66 7.37 3.78
N GLY A 57 11.83 6.80 2.92
CA GLY A 57 11.66 5.36 2.80
C GLY A 57 12.87 4.62 2.25
N ILE A 58 13.48 5.15 1.19
CA ILE A 58 14.73 4.61 0.64
C ILE A 58 15.86 4.72 1.68
N THR A 59 15.98 5.86 2.34
CA THR A 59 17.00 6.09 3.38
C THR A 59 16.85 5.12 4.55
N MET A 60 15.62 4.89 5.03
CA MET A 60 15.36 3.95 6.12
C MET A 60 15.55 2.51 5.70
N SER A 61 15.13 2.14 4.50
CA SER A 61 15.41 0.81 3.95
C SER A 61 16.91 0.53 3.91
N ALA A 62 17.72 1.49 3.46
CA ALA A 62 19.17 1.37 3.43
C ALA A 62 19.78 1.25 4.85
N ARG A 63 19.28 2.05 5.81
CA ARG A 63 19.72 2.01 7.21
C ARG A 63 19.39 0.67 7.87
N MET A 64 18.18 0.17 7.65
CA MET A 64 17.71 -1.09 8.24
C MET A 64 18.40 -2.29 7.61
N LYS A 65 18.66 -2.26 6.29
CA LYS A 65 19.48 -3.27 5.61
C LYS A 65 20.82 -3.46 6.31
N ARG A 66 21.54 -2.37 6.63
CA ARG A 66 22.84 -2.44 7.31
C ARG A 66 22.77 -3.05 8.72
N LYS A 67 21.63 -2.90 9.40
CA LYS A 67 21.45 -3.39 10.78
C LYS A 67 20.94 -4.83 10.84
N LEU A 68 20.11 -5.23 9.89
CA LEU A 68 19.29 -6.45 10.00
C LEU A 68 19.50 -7.44 8.85
N GLY A 69 20.25 -7.09 7.79
CA GLY A 69 20.29 -7.85 6.55
C GLY A 69 19.21 -7.40 5.56
N ALA A 70 19.47 -7.56 4.27
CA ALA A 70 18.60 -7.06 3.20
C ALA A 70 17.30 -7.88 3.08
N GLU A 71 17.42 -9.19 3.26
CA GLU A 71 16.34 -10.19 3.28
C GLU A 71 15.32 -9.94 4.40
N ASN A 72 15.72 -9.20 5.43
CA ASN A 72 14.86 -8.85 6.56
C ASN A 72 14.14 -7.51 6.38
N VAL A 73 14.28 -6.84 5.23
CA VAL A 73 13.72 -5.51 4.92
C VAL A 73 12.89 -5.57 3.63
N ALA A 74 11.74 -4.90 3.65
CA ALA A 74 10.92 -4.71 2.46
C ALA A 74 10.36 -3.29 2.42
N ILE A 75 10.14 -2.77 1.22
CA ILE A 75 9.56 -1.46 0.96
C ILE A 75 8.30 -1.61 0.11
N VAL A 76 7.20 -0.98 0.52
CA VAL A 76 5.94 -0.97 -0.24
C VAL A 76 5.82 0.38 -0.93
N GLU A 77 5.91 0.38 -2.26
CA GLU A 77 5.86 1.59 -3.08
C GLU A 77 5.23 1.28 -4.44
N PRO A 78 4.12 1.93 -4.84
CA PRO A 78 3.52 1.69 -6.15
C PRO A 78 4.29 2.28 -7.34
N SER A 79 4.94 3.44 -7.18
CA SER A 79 5.53 4.21 -8.28
C SER A 79 6.78 3.55 -8.89
N GLU A 80 6.85 3.51 -10.23
CA GLU A 80 8.06 3.13 -10.96
C GLU A 80 9.16 4.17 -10.89
N MET A 81 8.83 5.40 -10.55
CA MET A 81 9.74 6.54 -10.53
C MET A 81 9.87 7.11 -9.13
N HIS A 82 11.11 7.32 -8.72
CA HIS A 82 11.48 8.02 -7.51
C HIS A 82 11.97 9.42 -7.86
N TYR A 83 11.36 10.44 -7.26
CA TYR A 83 11.71 11.83 -7.50
C TYR A 83 12.44 12.47 -6.33
N TYR A 84 13.55 13.15 -6.63
CA TYR A 84 14.17 14.08 -5.71
C TYR A 84 13.43 15.42 -5.76
N GLN A 85 12.28 15.47 -5.11
CA GLN A 85 11.38 16.63 -5.09
C GLN A 85 12.03 17.98 -4.76
N PRO A 86 13.06 18.09 -3.88
CA PRO A 86 13.68 19.39 -3.58
C PRO A 86 14.24 20.12 -4.82
N ILE A 87 14.60 19.41 -5.90
CA ILE A 87 15.10 20.05 -7.12
C ILE A 87 13.99 20.77 -7.91
N TRP A 88 12.72 20.50 -7.63
CA TRP A 88 11.59 21.09 -8.37
C TRP A 88 11.49 22.61 -8.20
N THR A 89 12.00 23.17 -7.11
CA THR A 89 12.14 24.64 -6.99
C THR A 89 13.04 25.20 -8.11
N LEU A 90 14.13 24.51 -8.45
CA LEU A 90 15.02 24.91 -9.55
C LEU A 90 14.41 24.63 -10.92
N VAL A 91 13.54 23.62 -11.03
CA VAL A 91 12.78 23.34 -12.25
C VAL A 91 11.76 24.45 -12.52
N GLY A 92 10.99 24.85 -11.50
CA GLY A 92 10.06 25.97 -11.60
C GLY A 92 10.76 27.30 -11.90
N ALA A 93 12.01 27.46 -11.47
CA ALA A 93 12.86 28.60 -11.80
C ALA A 93 13.53 28.51 -13.19
N GLY A 94 13.32 27.43 -13.96
CA GLY A 94 13.92 27.22 -15.28
C GLY A 94 15.41 26.85 -15.27
N ALA A 95 16.01 26.63 -14.10
CA ALA A 95 17.45 26.34 -13.94
C ALA A 95 17.80 24.85 -14.08
N LYS A 96 16.81 23.95 -14.00
CA LYS A 96 16.98 22.49 -14.13
C LYS A 96 15.81 21.89 -14.93
N GLY A 97 16.05 20.77 -15.59
CA GLY A 97 15.00 20.00 -16.28
C GLY A 97 14.30 19.00 -15.36
N VAL A 98 13.00 18.78 -15.55
CA VAL A 98 12.18 17.80 -14.80
C VAL A 98 12.81 16.40 -14.83
N ALA A 99 13.31 15.97 -15.99
CA ALA A 99 13.91 14.65 -16.15
C ALA A 99 15.09 14.38 -15.20
N SER A 100 15.83 15.43 -14.80
CA SER A 100 16.95 15.30 -13.85
C SER A 100 16.51 15.01 -12.42
N SER A 101 15.21 15.17 -12.11
CA SER A 101 14.66 14.93 -10.79
C SER A 101 14.26 13.48 -10.54
N GLY A 102 14.05 12.68 -11.59
CA GLY A 102 13.50 11.34 -11.50
C GLY A 102 14.53 10.24 -11.78
N ARG A 103 14.42 9.12 -11.07
CA ARG A 103 15.14 7.87 -11.38
C ARG A 103 14.17 6.69 -11.27
N PRO A 104 14.39 5.58 -11.99
CA PRO A 104 13.61 4.36 -11.77
C PRO A 104 13.72 3.93 -10.30
N THR A 105 12.59 3.67 -9.63
CA THR A 105 12.54 3.22 -8.22
C THR A 105 13.42 1.99 -8.02
N ALA A 106 13.40 1.05 -8.96
CA ALA A 106 14.27 -0.14 -8.95
C ALA A 106 15.76 0.19 -8.81
N SER A 107 16.21 1.32 -9.37
CA SER A 107 17.63 1.74 -9.34
C SER A 107 18.06 2.36 -8.02
N VAL A 108 17.11 2.81 -7.18
CA VAL A 108 17.38 3.47 -5.89
C VAL A 108 17.00 2.61 -4.69
N VAL A 109 16.19 1.57 -4.89
CA VAL A 109 15.93 0.55 -3.85
C VAL A 109 17.26 -0.11 -3.48
N PRO A 110 17.61 -0.19 -2.18
CA PRO A 110 18.86 -0.81 -1.77
C PRO A 110 18.94 -2.28 -2.22
N SER A 111 20.08 -2.69 -2.77
CA SER A 111 20.24 -4.06 -3.28
C SER A 111 19.85 -5.14 -2.24
N GLY A 112 19.12 -6.17 -2.69
CA GLY A 112 18.63 -7.25 -1.86
C GLY A 112 17.41 -6.93 -0.99
N VAL A 113 16.99 -5.66 -0.86
CA VAL A 113 15.74 -5.31 -0.19
C VAL A 113 14.57 -5.62 -1.13
N LYS A 114 13.53 -6.27 -0.62
CA LYS A 114 12.32 -6.52 -1.41
C LYS A 114 11.59 -5.21 -1.70
N TRP A 115 11.36 -4.91 -2.97
CA TRP A 115 10.38 -3.92 -3.39
C TRP A 115 9.03 -4.61 -3.67
N VAL A 116 8.04 -4.31 -2.85
CA VAL A 116 6.65 -4.69 -3.04
C VAL A 116 5.97 -3.57 -3.81
N ARG A 117 5.78 -3.79 -5.11
CA ARG A 117 5.27 -2.77 -6.01
C ARG A 117 3.74 -2.69 -5.96
N SER A 118 3.24 -2.13 -4.87
CA SER A 118 1.81 -2.07 -4.55
C SER A 118 1.52 -0.87 -3.67
N LYS A 119 0.26 -0.42 -3.67
CA LYS A 119 -0.21 0.62 -2.75
C LYS A 119 -0.61 -0.02 -1.43
N VAL A 120 -0.32 0.63 -0.30
CA VAL A 120 -0.87 0.21 1.00
C VAL A 120 -2.38 0.48 1.01
N GLN A 121 -3.18 -0.54 1.31
CA GLN A 121 -4.63 -0.41 1.46
C GLN A 121 -5.05 -0.27 2.92
N GLU A 122 -4.47 -1.08 3.82
CA GLU A 122 -4.84 -1.10 5.24
C GLU A 122 -3.61 -1.40 6.08
N ILE A 123 -3.55 -0.79 7.27
CA ILE A 123 -2.58 -1.13 8.32
C ILE A 123 -3.38 -1.55 9.55
N ASN A 124 -3.08 -2.73 10.07
CA ASN A 124 -3.68 -3.26 11.28
C ASN A 124 -2.60 -3.29 12.39
N PRO A 125 -2.62 -2.33 13.33
CA PRO A 125 -1.61 -2.23 14.39
C PRO A 125 -1.72 -3.35 15.43
N GLU A 126 -2.92 -3.87 15.69
CA GLU A 126 -3.15 -4.94 16.68
C GLU A 126 -2.44 -6.24 16.30
N THR A 127 -2.40 -6.53 15.00
CA THR A 127 -1.73 -7.73 14.45
C THR A 127 -0.38 -7.42 13.83
N ASN A 128 0.04 -6.15 13.82
CA ASN A 128 1.20 -5.66 13.09
C ASN A 128 1.20 -6.12 11.62
N THR A 129 0.06 -6.00 10.92
CA THR A 129 -0.05 -6.41 9.51
C THR A 129 -0.38 -5.25 8.59
N VAL A 130 0.04 -5.37 7.34
CA VAL A 130 -0.27 -4.42 6.26
C VAL A 130 -0.88 -5.17 5.09
N ARG A 131 -2.06 -4.74 4.64
CA ARG A 131 -2.68 -5.24 3.41
C ARG A 131 -2.41 -4.28 2.26
N THR A 132 -2.11 -4.84 1.11
CA THR A 132 -1.70 -4.10 -0.09
C THR A 132 -2.74 -4.20 -1.21
N GLY A 133 -2.56 -3.35 -2.23
CA GLY A 133 -3.40 -3.19 -3.43
C GLY A 133 -3.79 -4.49 -4.13
N ASN A 134 -2.85 -5.42 -4.14
CA ASN A 134 -2.89 -6.70 -4.83
C ASN A 134 -3.29 -7.87 -3.90
N GLY A 135 -3.84 -7.60 -2.71
CA GLY A 135 -4.33 -8.63 -1.79
C GLY A 135 -3.24 -9.38 -0.99
N MET A 136 -1.98 -8.96 -1.11
CA MET A 136 -0.88 -9.47 -0.29
C MET A 136 -0.96 -8.87 1.13
N GLU A 137 -0.78 -9.72 2.13
CA GLU A 137 -0.69 -9.37 3.55
C GLU A 137 0.76 -9.54 4.01
N VAL A 138 1.31 -8.51 4.65
CA VAL A 138 2.69 -8.50 5.15
C VAL A 138 2.67 -8.20 6.65
N GLY A 139 3.13 -9.14 7.49
CA GLY A 139 3.20 -8.97 8.95
C GLY A 139 4.58 -8.52 9.44
N ARG A 140 4.67 -7.56 10.40
CA ARG A 140 5.87 -6.99 11.10
C ARG A 140 5.76 -5.55 11.65
N ALA A 141 6.85 -5.10 12.31
CA ALA A 141 7.07 -3.75 12.83
C ALA A 141 7.15 -2.67 11.72
N VAL A 142 6.02 -1.99 11.50
CA VAL A 142 5.85 -0.99 10.45
C VAL A 142 6.59 0.31 10.78
N TYR A 143 7.44 0.77 9.87
CA TYR A 143 8.08 2.09 9.96
C TYR A 143 7.44 3.07 8.98
N PHE A 144 7.01 4.21 9.50
CA PHE A 144 6.42 5.31 8.74
C PHE A 144 7.42 6.46 8.60
N PRO A 145 8.13 6.58 7.47
CA PRO A 145 8.83 7.80 7.15
C PRO A 145 7.77 8.82 6.68
N TYR A 146 7.16 9.52 7.64
CA TYR A 146 6.36 10.75 7.52
C TYR A 146 5.79 11.10 6.12
N ARG A 147 4.45 11.16 6.00
CA ARG A 147 3.77 11.88 4.92
C ARG A 147 4.12 13.37 5.01
N LEU A 148 5.12 13.80 4.27
CA LEU A 148 5.29 15.19 3.91
C LEU A 148 5.35 15.21 2.38
N PHE A 149 4.29 15.78 1.77
CA PHE A 149 4.13 16.05 0.32
C PHE A 149 3.55 14.93 -0.58
N ASP A 150 2.31 14.50 -0.33
CA ASP A 150 1.45 13.83 -1.34
C ASP A 150 0.59 14.83 -2.15
N LEU A 151 0.94 16.12 -2.19
CA LEU A 151 0.08 17.19 -2.73
C LEU A 151 0.56 17.81 -4.04
N ILE A 152 1.41 17.12 -4.79
CA ILE A 152 1.75 17.51 -6.16
C ILE A 152 1.55 16.28 -7.05
N HIS A 153 0.32 16.06 -7.51
CA HIS A 153 0.10 15.30 -8.73
C HIS A 153 0.65 16.17 -9.86
N ILE A 154 1.80 15.78 -10.42
CA ILE A 154 2.23 16.30 -11.72
C ILE A 154 1.56 15.40 -12.74
N ASP A 155 0.55 15.95 -13.43
CA ASP A 155 -0.01 15.37 -14.66
C ASP A 155 1.05 15.32 -15.78
#